data_AF-A0A966EY20-F1
#
_entry.id   AF-A0A966EY20-F1
#
_cell.length_a   1.000
_cell.length_b   1.000
_cell.length_c   1.000
_cell.angle_alpha   90.00
_cell.angle_beta   90.00
_cell.angle_gamma   90.00
#
_symmetry.space_group_name_H-M   'P 1'
#
loop_
_entity.id
_entity.type
_entity.pdbx_description
1 polymer ?
#
loop_
_entity_poly.entity_id
_entity_poly.type
_entity_poly.pdbx_seq_one_letter_code
_entity_poly.pdbx_strand_id
1 'polypeptide(L)'
;MLDMNIQNAIDSKNEAFIIEALEDKALNIELVKKIYFSFREHKEMVGQVAMNLSLRTSVYDREKEYSETMVELLRDLAVNNVDMGARWAVAKNPHTPEDVLSNLAMDTINLVRALVATNPSTPPSILEKFFSDEKIVRDGLSGNPSTPIKILKILANDADKMVRMRLAENPAATKEILEELADDSDLNVSKAAQTNIQRFTA
;
A
#
# COMPACT_ATOMS: atom_id res chain seq x y z
N MET A 1 21.88 -18.89 -17.31
CA MET A 1 22.40 -17.88 -18.26
C MET A 1 22.06 -16.47 -17.80
N LEU A 2 20.79 -16.17 -17.48
CA LEU A 2 20.38 -14.86 -16.95
C LEU A 2 21.09 -14.49 -15.63
N ASP A 3 21.17 -15.42 -14.67
CA ASP A 3 21.81 -15.18 -13.37
C ASP A 3 23.30 -14.80 -13.47
N MET A 4 24.05 -15.47 -14.36
CA MET A 4 25.45 -15.15 -14.62
C MET A 4 25.59 -13.78 -15.31
N ASN A 5 24.66 -13.42 -16.19
CA ASN A 5 24.66 -12.11 -16.84
C ASN A 5 24.40 -10.98 -15.84
N ILE A 6 23.50 -11.18 -14.87
CA ILE A 6 23.23 -10.22 -13.81
C ILE A 6 24.43 -10.07 -12.87
N GLN A 7 25.08 -11.17 -12.46
CA GLN A 7 26.29 -11.07 -11.63
C GLN A 7 27.39 -10.30 -12.35
N ASN A 8 27.65 -10.61 -13.63
CA ASN A 8 28.62 -9.86 -14.43
C ASN A 8 28.24 -8.38 -14.57
N ALA A 9 26.95 -8.07 -14.70
CA ALA A 9 26.47 -6.68 -14.76
C ALA A 9 26.67 -5.94 -13.43
N ILE A 10 26.45 -6.60 -12.28
CA ILE A 10 26.74 -6.05 -10.95
C ILE A 10 28.24 -5.75 -10.83
N ASP A 11 29.09 -6.73 -11.15
CA ASP A 11 30.56 -6.62 -11.01
C ASP A 11 31.14 -5.52 -11.92
N SER A 12 30.59 -5.37 -13.12
CA SER A 12 30.97 -4.33 -14.10
C SER A 12 30.23 -3.00 -13.93
N LYS A 13 29.28 -2.91 -12.99
CA LYS A 13 28.37 -1.77 -12.80
C LYS A 13 27.65 -1.34 -14.07
N ASN A 14 27.17 -2.30 -14.86
CA ASN A 14 26.35 -2.03 -16.04
C ASN A 14 24.90 -1.69 -15.63
N GLU A 15 24.68 -0.44 -15.22
CA GLU A 15 23.40 0.05 -14.70
C GLU A 15 22.25 -0.12 -15.69
N ALA A 16 22.46 0.16 -16.98
CA ALA A 16 21.42 0.06 -18.01
C ALA A 16 20.85 -1.36 -18.11
N PHE A 17 21.73 -2.37 -18.12
CA PHE A 17 21.30 -3.77 -18.14
C PHE A 17 20.57 -4.18 -16.86
N ILE A 18 21.03 -3.69 -15.70
CA ILE A 18 20.39 -3.99 -14.41
C ILE A 18 19.00 -3.37 -14.34
N ILE A 19 18.85 -2.12 -14.79
CA ILE A 19 17.55 -1.42 -14.83
C ILE A 19 16.57 -2.17 -15.73
N GLU A 20 16.98 -2.54 -16.95
CA GLU A 20 16.17 -3.34 -17.87
C GLU A 20 15.76 -4.68 -17.23
N ALA A 21 16.67 -5.36 -16.52
CA ALA A 21 16.36 -6.60 -15.83
C ALA A 21 15.35 -6.40 -14.68
N LEU A 22 15.38 -5.27 -13.97
CA LEU A 22 14.44 -4.95 -12.89
C LEU A 22 13.02 -4.63 -13.39
N GLU A 23 12.82 -4.39 -14.68
CA GLU A 23 11.47 -4.26 -15.26
C GLU A 23 10.74 -5.61 -15.36
N ASP A 24 11.47 -6.73 -15.35
CA ASP A 24 10.89 -8.07 -15.34
C ASP A 24 10.47 -8.49 -13.92
N LYS A 25 9.15 -8.55 -13.69
CA LYS A 25 8.59 -9.06 -12.43
C LYS A 25 8.94 -10.52 -12.15
N ALA A 26 9.24 -11.32 -13.18
CA ALA A 26 9.63 -12.72 -13.04
C ALA A 26 11.12 -12.89 -12.68
N LEU A 27 11.88 -11.80 -12.59
CA LEU A 27 13.26 -11.83 -12.14
C LEU A 27 13.36 -12.57 -10.79
N ASN A 28 14.39 -13.39 -10.61
CA ASN A 28 14.56 -14.10 -9.35
C ASN A 28 14.77 -13.09 -8.20
N ILE A 29 13.97 -13.20 -7.13
CA ILE A 29 14.02 -12.26 -6.01
C ILE A 29 15.37 -12.26 -5.28
N GLU A 30 16.12 -13.38 -5.31
CA GLU A 30 17.49 -13.43 -4.80
C GLU A 30 18.45 -12.57 -5.62
N LEU A 31 18.21 -12.43 -6.93
CA LEU A 31 18.98 -11.50 -7.77
C LEU A 31 18.59 -10.06 -7.52
N VAL A 32 17.28 -9.78 -7.33
CA VAL A 32 16.81 -8.45 -6.90
C VAL A 32 17.47 -8.05 -5.59
N LYS A 33 17.56 -8.97 -4.63
CA LYS A 33 18.26 -8.76 -3.36
C LYS A 33 19.74 -8.42 -3.57
N LYS A 34 20.45 -9.19 -4.39
CA LYS A 34 21.86 -8.92 -4.71
C LYS A 34 22.05 -7.55 -5.35
N ILE A 35 21.18 -7.17 -6.30
CA ILE A 35 21.19 -5.86 -6.93
C ILE A 35 21.01 -4.77 -5.87
N TYR A 36 19.96 -4.89 -5.04
CA TYR A 36 19.68 -3.92 -4.00
C TYR A 36 20.87 -3.70 -3.08
N PHE A 37 21.44 -4.76 -2.49
CA PHE A 37 22.57 -4.61 -1.55
C PHE A 37 23.86 -4.13 -2.22
N SER A 38 24.04 -4.34 -3.53
CA SER A 38 25.18 -3.81 -4.29
C SER A 38 25.04 -2.33 -4.63
N PHE A 39 23.80 -1.82 -4.69
CA PHE A 39 23.47 -0.46 -5.15
C PHE A 39 22.55 0.30 -4.18
N ARG A 40 22.55 -0.06 -2.89
CA ARG A 40 21.66 0.51 -1.86
C ARG A 40 21.82 2.01 -1.63
N GLU A 41 22.93 2.58 -2.07
CA GLU A 41 23.22 4.03 -2.03
C GLU A 41 22.94 4.72 -3.38
N HIS A 42 22.50 3.99 -4.40
CA HIS A 42 22.20 4.49 -5.74
C HIS A 42 20.69 4.72 -5.91
N LYS A 43 20.28 6.00 -5.90
CA LYS A 43 18.86 6.40 -5.90
C LYS A 43 18.01 5.72 -6.96
N GLU A 44 18.45 5.74 -8.22
CA GLU A 44 17.69 5.13 -9.31
C GLU A 44 17.57 3.61 -9.13
N MET A 45 18.61 2.95 -8.60
CA MET A 45 18.58 1.50 -8.42
C MET A 45 17.66 1.10 -7.27
N VAL A 46 17.70 1.85 -6.16
CA VAL A 46 16.78 1.70 -5.04
C VAL A 46 15.33 1.87 -5.51
N GLY A 47 15.07 2.91 -6.32
CA GLY A 47 13.74 3.13 -6.91
C GLY A 47 13.29 1.99 -7.81
N GLN A 48 14.17 1.47 -8.67
CA GLN A 48 13.84 0.36 -9.57
C GLN A 48 13.63 -0.97 -8.83
N VAL A 49 14.41 -1.24 -7.78
CA VAL A 49 14.15 -2.38 -6.88
C VAL A 49 12.78 -2.25 -6.24
N ALA A 50 12.45 -1.08 -5.69
CA ALA A 50 11.15 -0.84 -5.06
C ALA A 50 9.98 -0.99 -6.07
N MET A 51 10.18 -0.55 -7.31
CA MET A 51 9.23 -0.75 -8.40
C MET A 51 9.08 -2.24 -8.74
N ASN A 52 10.19 -2.97 -8.86
CA ASN A 52 10.17 -4.42 -9.11
C ASN A 52 9.35 -5.16 -8.04
N LEU A 53 9.54 -4.86 -6.75
CA LEU A 53 8.74 -5.45 -5.67
C LEU A 53 7.26 -5.10 -5.79
N SER A 54 6.94 -3.89 -6.24
CA SER A 54 5.56 -3.44 -6.46
C SER A 54 4.88 -4.18 -7.63
N LEU A 55 5.64 -4.55 -8.67
CA LEU A 55 5.12 -5.26 -9.86
C LEU A 55 4.75 -6.73 -9.56
N ARG A 56 5.32 -7.32 -8.51
CA ARG A 56 5.08 -8.71 -8.10
C ARG A 56 3.74 -8.91 -7.41
N THR A 57 3.33 -7.90 -6.66
CA THR A 57 2.08 -7.93 -5.90
C THR A 57 0.97 -7.24 -6.66
N SER A 58 -0.21 -7.87 -6.73
CA SER A 58 -1.40 -7.22 -7.27
C SER A 58 -2.54 -7.24 -6.27
N VAL A 59 -3.51 -6.34 -6.43
CA VAL A 59 -4.71 -6.28 -5.58
C VAL A 59 -5.50 -7.60 -5.65
N TYR A 60 -5.41 -8.33 -6.77
CA TYR A 60 -6.13 -9.57 -7.06
C TYR A 60 -5.36 -10.84 -6.69
N ASP A 61 -4.05 -10.75 -6.50
CA ASP A 61 -3.17 -11.89 -6.26
C ASP A 61 -2.17 -11.54 -5.16
N ARG A 62 -2.69 -11.51 -3.92
CA ARG A 62 -2.02 -10.95 -2.74
C ARG A 62 -1.08 -11.92 -2.04
N GLU A 63 -1.13 -13.21 -2.35
CA GLU A 63 -0.25 -14.23 -1.76
C GLU A 63 0.88 -14.64 -2.69
N LYS A 64 0.81 -14.23 -3.97
CA LYS A 64 1.79 -14.59 -4.98
C LYS A 64 3.13 -13.93 -4.70
N GLU A 65 4.18 -14.76 -4.74
CA GLU A 65 5.57 -14.36 -4.58
C GLU A 65 5.95 -13.83 -3.18
N TYR A 66 5.15 -14.14 -2.15
CA TYR A 66 5.61 -14.03 -0.77
C TYR A 66 6.88 -14.84 -0.55
N SER A 67 7.87 -14.23 0.09
CA SER A 67 9.09 -14.91 0.56
C SER A 67 9.72 -14.13 1.70
N GLU A 68 10.53 -14.79 2.52
CA GLU A 68 11.33 -14.11 3.55
C GLU A 68 12.27 -13.06 2.94
N THR A 69 12.77 -13.32 1.72
CA THR A 69 13.59 -12.37 0.96
C THR A 69 12.82 -11.11 0.57
N MET A 70 11.55 -11.22 0.19
CA MET A 70 10.67 -10.06 -0.02
C MET A 70 10.55 -9.24 1.26
N VAL A 71 10.28 -9.90 2.39
CA VAL A 71 10.13 -9.24 3.69
C VAL A 71 11.41 -8.52 4.11
N GLU A 72 12.57 -9.13 3.93
CA GLU A 72 13.88 -8.52 4.20
C GLU A 72 14.10 -7.26 3.37
N LEU A 73 13.81 -7.31 2.07
CA LEU A 73 13.94 -6.15 1.19
C LEU A 73 12.99 -5.02 1.57
N LEU A 74 11.72 -5.33 1.89
CA LEU A 74 10.75 -4.33 2.33
C LEU A 74 11.19 -3.64 3.62
N ARG A 75 11.79 -4.40 4.57
CA ARG A 75 12.35 -3.85 5.81
C ARG A 75 13.49 -2.88 5.55
N ASP A 76 14.47 -3.26 4.73
CA ASP A 76 15.65 -2.41 4.47
C ASP A 76 15.26 -1.18 3.63
N LEU A 77 14.39 -1.35 2.63
CA LEU A 77 13.86 -0.24 1.81
C LEU A 77 13.07 0.78 2.63
N ALA A 78 12.30 0.34 3.64
CA ALA A 78 11.48 1.24 4.47
C ALA A 78 12.31 2.30 5.20
N VAL A 79 13.52 1.93 5.63
CA VAL A 79 14.44 2.78 6.40
C VAL A 79 15.53 3.40 5.54
N ASN A 80 15.62 3.01 4.26
CA ASN A 80 16.55 3.58 3.30
C ASN A 80 16.07 4.97 2.84
N ASN A 81 16.87 5.99 3.12
CA ASN A 81 16.53 7.39 2.83
C ASN A 81 17.06 7.89 1.48
N VAL A 82 17.72 7.03 0.70
CA VAL A 82 18.33 7.37 -0.60
C VAL A 82 17.24 7.70 -1.63
N ASP A 83 16.13 6.96 -1.61
CA ASP A 83 14.96 7.25 -2.42
C ASP A 83 13.69 7.29 -1.57
N MET A 84 13.06 8.47 -1.49
CA MET A 84 11.80 8.63 -0.76
C MET A 84 10.63 7.88 -1.42
N GLY A 85 10.70 7.65 -2.74
CA GLY A 85 9.71 6.90 -3.49
C GLY A 85 9.63 5.43 -3.09
N ALA A 86 10.75 4.85 -2.64
CA ALA A 86 10.79 3.48 -2.13
C ALA A 86 9.81 3.25 -0.97
N ARG A 87 9.64 4.22 -0.08
CA ARG A 87 8.67 4.10 1.03
C ARG A 87 7.23 4.02 0.56
N TRP A 88 6.89 4.59 -0.60
CA TRP A 88 5.55 4.47 -1.19
C TRP A 88 5.30 3.04 -1.67
N ALA A 89 6.27 2.46 -2.37
CA ALA A 89 6.22 1.07 -2.82
C ALA A 89 6.07 0.12 -1.63
N VAL A 90 6.87 0.33 -0.57
CA VAL A 90 6.79 -0.48 0.66
C VAL A 90 5.44 -0.31 1.34
N ALA A 91 4.96 0.93 1.56
CA ALA A 91 3.68 1.17 2.25
C ALA A 91 2.50 0.52 1.53
N LYS A 92 2.52 0.45 0.19
CA LYS A 92 1.46 -0.13 -0.65
C LYS A 92 1.51 -1.66 -0.74
N ASN A 93 2.67 -2.27 -0.50
CA ASN A 93 2.86 -3.71 -0.73
C ASN A 93 2.10 -4.56 0.32
N PRO A 94 1.23 -5.50 -0.09
CA PRO A 94 0.44 -6.31 0.84
C PRO A 94 1.28 -7.29 1.68
N HIS A 95 2.56 -7.52 1.33
CA HIS A 95 3.50 -8.33 2.11
C HIS A 95 4.32 -7.52 3.12
N THR A 96 4.08 -6.20 3.21
CA THR A 96 4.80 -5.37 4.17
C THR A 96 4.47 -5.80 5.60
N PRO A 97 5.48 -6.17 6.41
CA PRO A 97 5.27 -6.63 7.77
C PRO A 97 4.61 -5.57 8.64
N GLU A 98 3.86 -6.02 9.65
CA GLU A 98 3.17 -5.14 10.60
C GLU A 98 4.10 -4.10 11.25
N ASP A 99 5.31 -4.50 11.67
CA ASP A 99 6.23 -3.58 12.33
C ASP A 99 6.78 -2.52 11.36
N VAL A 100 6.94 -2.86 10.09
CA VAL A 100 7.29 -1.89 9.03
C VAL A 100 6.12 -0.94 8.78
N LEU A 101 4.88 -1.45 8.68
CA LEU A 101 3.67 -0.62 8.56
C LEU A 101 3.49 0.30 9.78
N SER A 102 3.79 -0.19 10.98
CA SER A 102 3.77 0.61 12.22
C SER A 102 4.74 1.78 12.17
N ASN A 103 5.94 1.56 11.65
CA ASN A 103 6.93 2.63 11.46
C ASN A 103 6.49 3.63 10.39
N LEU A 104 6.02 3.15 9.24
CA LEU A 104 5.55 4.01 8.13
C LEU A 104 4.27 4.78 8.47
N ALA A 105 3.46 4.29 9.41
CA ALA A 105 2.30 5.01 9.94
C ALA A 105 2.69 6.31 10.66
N MET A 106 3.95 6.44 11.08
CA MET A 106 4.49 7.65 11.71
C MET A 106 5.30 8.52 10.74
N ASP A 107 5.29 8.21 9.43
CA ASP A 107 6.06 8.96 8.43
C ASP A 107 5.57 10.41 8.35
N THR A 108 6.52 11.34 8.21
CA THR A 108 6.25 12.77 8.02
C THR A 108 5.46 13.08 6.73
N ILE A 109 5.56 12.23 5.71
CA ILE A 109 4.90 12.38 4.42
C ILE A 109 3.50 11.75 4.52
N ASN A 110 2.46 12.60 4.42
CA ASN A 110 1.06 12.16 4.47
C ASN A 110 0.70 11.13 3.38
N LEU A 111 1.34 11.17 2.21
CA LEU A 111 1.15 10.17 1.15
C LEU A 111 1.62 8.77 1.59
N VAL A 112 2.72 8.67 2.36
CA VAL A 112 3.17 7.39 2.91
C VAL A 112 2.13 6.87 3.91
N ARG A 113 1.68 7.71 4.85
CA ARG A 113 0.64 7.35 5.82
C ARG A 113 -0.67 6.95 5.14
N ALA A 114 -1.06 7.63 4.06
CA ALA A 114 -2.23 7.29 3.27
C ALA A 114 -2.10 5.91 2.59
N LEU A 115 -0.91 5.57 2.08
CA LEU A 115 -0.66 4.26 1.50
C LEU A 115 -0.73 3.16 2.56
N VAL A 116 -0.20 3.39 3.77
CA VAL A 116 -0.39 2.50 4.92
C VAL A 116 -1.89 2.36 5.23
N ALA A 117 -2.64 3.46 5.26
CA ALA A 117 -4.08 3.43 5.51
C ALA A 117 -4.86 2.66 4.44
N THR A 118 -4.41 2.63 3.18
CA THR A 118 -5.03 1.84 2.10
C THR A 118 -4.63 0.37 2.08
N ASN A 119 -3.52 0.01 2.74
CA ASN A 119 -2.96 -1.33 2.64
C ASN A 119 -3.83 -2.34 3.39
N PRO A 120 -4.36 -3.39 2.73
CA PRO A 120 -5.28 -4.35 3.36
C PRO A 120 -4.63 -5.16 4.49
N SER A 121 -3.29 -5.26 4.48
CA SER A 121 -2.51 -5.95 5.51
C SER A 121 -2.25 -5.07 6.73
N THR A 122 -2.62 -3.79 6.70
CA THR A 122 -2.49 -2.90 7.86
C THR A 122 -3.44 -3.33 8.97
N PRO A 123 -2.92 -3.68 10.16
CA PRO A 123 -3.73 -4.09 11.29
C PRO A 123 -4.69 -3.00 11.76
N PRO A 124 -5.87 -3.40 12.27
CA PRO A 124 -6.81 -2.51 12.97
C PRO A 124 -6.15 -1.54 13.96
N SER A 125 -5.22 -2.02 14.78
CA SER A 125 -4.52 -1.23 15.82
C SER A 125 -3.71 -0.05 15.26
N ILE A 126 -3.22 -0.15 14.02
CA ILE A 126 -2.53 0.92 13.31
C ILE A 126 -3.54 1.85 12.64
N LEU A 127 -4.56 1.29 11.98
CA LEU A 127 -5.62 2.06 11.31
C LEU A 127 -6.37 2.99 12.27
N GLU A 128 -6.55 2.57 13.54
CA GLU A 128 -7.16 3.39 14.59
C GLU A 128 -6.44 4.71 14.88
N LYS A 129 -5.20 4.90 14.41
CA LYS A 129 -4.45 6.14 14.61
C LYS A 129 -4.76 7.21 13.57
N PHE A 130 -5.40 6.85 12.45
CA PHE A 130 -5.53 7.73 11.28
C PHE A 130 -6.83 8.53 11.19
N PHE A 131 -7.81 8.32 12.07
CA PHE A 131 -9.15 8.93 11.95
C PHE A 131 -9.14 10.47 12.04
N SER A 132 -8.08 11.06 12.61
CA SER A 132 -7.90 12.51 12.74
C SER A 132 -6.76 13.08 11.90
N ASP A 133 -6.16 12.25 11.04
CA ASP A 133 -5.07 12.63 10.13
C ASP A 133 -5.60 13.46 8.95
N GLU A 134 -4.74 13.89 8.03
CA GLU A 134 -5.11 14.65 6.85
C GLU A 134 -6.11 13.90 5.95
N LYS A 135 -6.90 14.66 5.16
CA LYS A 135 -7.94 14.12 4.27
C LYS A 135 -7.46 12.91 3.45
N ILE A 136 -6.24 12.96 2.89
CA ILE A 136 -5.70 11.89 2.05
C ILE A 136 -5.55 10.56 2.81
N VAL A 137 -5.21 10.64 4.10
CA VAL A 137 -5.06 9.46 4.96
C VAL A 137 -6.42 8.94 5.39
N ARG A 138 -7.36 9.84 5.75
CA ARG A 138 -8.75 9.46 6.07
C ARG A 138 -9.48 8.86 4.86
N ASP A 139 -9.20 9.33 3.65
CA ASP A 139 -9.66 8.71 2.40
C ASP A 139 -9.17 7.26 2.30
N GLY A 140 -7.87 7.03 2.51
CA GLY A 140 -7.32 5.68 2.51
C GLY A 140 -7.98 4.76 3.56
N LEU A 141 -8.17 5.29 4.77
CA LEU A 141 -8.83 4.60 5.88
C LEU A 141 -10.29 4.25 5.55
N SER A 142 -11.02 5.15 4.93
CA SER A 142 -12.44 4.96 4.60
C SER A 142 -12.71 3.81 3.64
N GLY A 143 -11.75 3.49 2.76
CA GLY A 143 -11.88 2.39 1.79
C GLY A 143 -11.19 1.09 2.19
N ASN A 144 -10.50 1.03 3.34
CA ASN A 144 -9.78 -0.17 3.74
C ASN A 144 -10.73 -1.20 4.39
N PRO A 145 -10.77 -2.45 3.91
CA PRO A 145 -11.62 -3.51 4.45
C PRO A 145 -11.30 -3.89 5.91
N SER A 146 -10.10 -3.58 6.39
CA SER A 146 -9.65 -3.86 7.75
C SER A 146 -9.95 -2.70 8.72
N THR A 147 -10.54 -1.60 8.25
CA THR A 147 -10.86 -0.45 9.10
C THR A 147 -11.92 -0.82 10.14
N PRO A 148 -11.65 -0.58 11.45
CA PRO A 148 -12.61 -0.92 12.48
C PRO A 148 -13.94 -0.19 12.33
N ILE A 149 -15.04 -0.88 12.63
CA ILE A 149 -16.40 -0.31 12.53
C ILE A 149 -16.53 0.99 13.33
N LYS A 150 -15.92 1.08 14.52
CA LYS A 150 -15.93 2.32 15.32
C LYS A 150 -15.34 3.52 14.58
N ILE A 151 -14.32 3.29 13.75
CA ILE A 151 -13.69 4.31 12.92
C ILE A 151 -14.56 4.62 11.70
N LEU A 152 -15.15 3.60 11.07
CA LEU A 152 -16.12 3.82 9.97
C LEU A 152 -17.31 4.68 10.44
N LYS A 153 -17.84 4.47 11.65
CA LYS A 153 -18.89 5.34 12.22
C LYS A 153 -18.45 6.80 12.35
N ILE A 154 -17.20 7.06 12.72
CA ILE A 154 -16.64 8.42 12.76
C ILE A 154 -16.55 9.00 11.35
N LEU A 155 -16.01 8.23 10.40
CA LEU A 155 -15.80 8.67 9.02
C LEU A 155 -17.11 8.85 8.23
N ALA A 156 -18.21 8.21 8.64
CA ALA A 156 -19.54 8.43 8.06
C ALA A 156 -20.00 9.90 8.23
N ASN A 157 -19.44 10.60 9.21
CA ASN A 157 -19.69 12.02 9.48
C ASN A 157 -18.49 12.92 9.10
N ASP A 158 -17.54 12.43 8.30
CA ASP A 158 -16.38 13.23 7.88
C ASP A 158 -16.83 14.49 7.13
N ALA A 159 -16.16 15.62 7.35
CA ALA A 159 -16.47 16.86 6.66
C ALA A 159 -16.30 16.75 5.14
N ASP A 160 -15.38 15.88 4.68
CA ASP A 160 -15.11 15.69 3.27
C ASP A 160 -15.97 14.60 2.64
N LYS A 161 -16.75 14.98 1.63
CA LYS A 161 -17.64 14.07 0.92
C LYS A 161 -16.94 12.92 0.20
N MET A 162 -15.67 13.05 -0.20
CA MET A 162 -14.96 11.96 -0.87
C MET A 162 -14.64 10.84 0.12
N VAL A 163 -14.32 11.20 1.37
CA VAL A 163 -14.14 10.23 2.46
C VAL A 163 -15.44 9.47 2.72
N ARG A 164 -16.57 10.19 2.82
CA ARG A 164 -17.89 9.57 3.02
C ARG A 164 -18.31 8.71 1.82
N MET A 165 -18.07 9.18 0.59
CA MET A 165 -18.36 8.43 -0.64
C MET A 165 -17.56 7.14 -0.70
N ARG A 166 -16.25 7.19 -0.41
CA ARG A 166 -15.39 6.01 -0.40
C ARG A 166 -15.75 5.04 0.74
N LEU A 167 -16.23 5.55 1.87
CA LEU A 167 -16.79 4.73 2.93
C LEU A 167 -18.02 3.95 2.47
N ALA A 168 -18.91 4.58 1.70
CA ALA A 168 -20.13 3.95 1.19
C ALA A 168 -19.83 2.72 0.31
N GLU A 169 -18.64 2.68 -0.31
CA GLU A 169 -18.14 1.55 -1.11
C GLU A 169 -17.36 0.51 -0.27
N ASN A 170 -17.07 0.79 1.00
CA ASN A 170 -16.26 -0.09 1.83
C ASN A 170 -16.98 -1.43 2.09
N PRO A 171 -16.35 -2.59 1.82
CA PRO A 171 -16.95 -3.90 2.09
C PRO A 171 -17.22 -4.16 3.58
N ALA A 172 -16.48 -3.51 4.49
CA ALA A 172 -16.68 -3.61 5.94
C ALA A 172 -17.75 -2.65 6.48
N ALA A 173 -18.27 -1.71 5.68
CA ALA A 173 -19.36 -0.83 6.11
C ALA A 173 -20.60 -1.66 6.47
N THR A 174 -21.10 -1.46 7.69
CA THR A 174 -22.31 -2.16 8.16
C THR A 174 -23.55 -1.60 7.48
N LYS A 175 -24.64 -2.37 7.48
CA LYS A 175 -25.93 -1.89 6.99
C LYS A 175 -26.35 -0.58 7.67
N GLU A 176 -26.18 -0.48 8.99
CA GLU A 176 -26.47 0.73 9.79
C GLU A 176 -25.71 1.96 9.25
N ILE A 177 -24.41 1.83 8.98
CA ILE A 177 -23.60 2.94 8.45
C ILE A 177 -24.06 3.33 7.05
N LEU A 178 -24.40 2.35 6.20
CA LEU A 178 -24.88 2.65 4.85
C LEU A 178 -26.28 3.28 4.87
N GLU A 179 -27.16 2.87 5.80
CA GLU A 179 -28.47 3.51 6.00
C GLU A 179 -28.30 4.97 6.42
N GLU A 180 -27.36 5.29 7.30
CA GLU A 180 -27.00 6.68 7.66
C GLU A 180 -26.49 7.46 6.43
N LEU A 181 -25.57 6.90 5.66
CA LEU A 181 -25.04 7.55 4.45
C LEU A 181 -26.05 7.66 3.31
N ALA A 182 -27.12 6.85 3.30
CA ALA A 182 -28.18 6.96 2.31
C ALA A 182 -28.96 8.28 2.44
N ASP A 183 -28.94 8.91 3.61
CA ASP A 183 -29.53 10.22 3.89
C ASP A 183 -28.53 11.38 3.75
N ASP A 184 -27.31 11.11 3.23
CA ASP A 184 -26.28 12.15 3.05
C ASP A 184 -26.74 13.27 2.11
N SER A 185 -26.38 14.50 2.48
CA SER A 185 -26.63 15.71 1.68
C SER A 185 -25.98 15.71 0.29
N ASP A 186 -24.86 15.01 0.11
CA ASP A 186 -24.22 14.87 -1.20
C ASP A 186 -24.81 13.66 -1.95
N LEU A 187 -25.38 13.95 -3.11
CA LEU A 187 -26.09 12.96 -3.93
C LEU A 187 -25.21 11.77 -4.35
N ASN A 188 -23.90 11.94 -4.51
CA ASN A 188 -23.03 10.83 -4.89
C ASN A 188 -22.81 9.87 -3.71
N VAL A 189 -22.69 10.41 -2.50
CA VAL A 189 -22.58 9.61 -1.27
C VAL A 189 -23.86 8.81 -1.04
N SER A 190 -25.01 9.50 -1.05
CA SER A 190 -26.32 8.87 -0.87
C SER A 190 -26.58 7.75 -1.89
N LYS A 191 -26.30 7.99 -3.18
CA LYS A 191 -26.44 6.96 -4.23
C LYS A 191 -25.50 5.77 -4.03
N ALA A 192 -24.24 6.02 -3.70
CA ALA A 192 -23.27 4.95 -3.45
C ALA A 192 -23.70 4.07 -2.26
N ALA A 193 -24.21 4.70 -1.20
CA ALA A 193 -24.70 3.99 -0.02
C ALA A 193 -25.96 3.17 -0.35
N GLN A 194 -26.96 3.75 -1.01
CA GLN A 194 -28.18 3.04 -1.44
C GLN A 194 -27.89 1.84 -2.33
N THR A 195 -26.92 1.96 -3.24
CA THR A 195 -26.48 0.85 -4.10
C THR A 195 -25.87 -0.27 -3.25
N ASN A 196 -25.02 0.07 -2.28
CA ASN A 196 -24.34 -0.92 -1.45
C ASN A 196 -25.23 -1.52 -0.34
N ILE A 197 -26.32 -0.87 0.09
CA ILE A 197 -27.30 -1.45 1.03
C ILE A 197 -27.90 -2.75 0.47
N GLN A 198 -28.07 -2.84 -0.85
CA GLN A 198 -28.70 -3.98 -1.52
C GLN A 198 -27.97 -5.31 -1.26
N ARG A 199 -26.68 -5.27 -0.89
CA ARG A 199 -25.91 -6.47 -0.51
C ARG A 199 -26.39 -7.15 0.79
N PHE A 200 -27.27 -6.50 1.55
CA PHE A 200 -27.88 -7.02 2.79
C PHE A 200 -29.33 -7.46 2.63
N THR A 201 -29.91 -7.33 1.43
CA THR A 201 -31.32 -7.65 1.15
C THR A 201 -31.50 -8.90 0.28
N ALA A 202 -30.40 -9.57 -0.08
CA ALA A 202 -30.38 -10.85 -0.79
C ALA A 202 -30.26 -12.02 0.18
#